data_AF-A0A661ZAL6-F1
#
_entry.id   AF-A0A661ZAL6-F1
#
_cell.length_a   1.000
_cell.length_b   1.000
_cell.length_c   1.000
_cell.angle_alpha   90.00
_cell.angle_beta   90.00
_cell.angle_gamma   90.00
#
_symmetry.space_group_name_H-M   'P 1'
#
loop_
_entity.id
_entity.type
_entity.pdbx_description
1 polymer ?
#
loop_
_entity_poly.entity_id
_entity_poly.type
_entity_poly.pdbx_seq_one_letter_code
_entity_poly.pdbx_strand_id
1 'polypeptide(L)'
;RIHADVNMVDNDILDTEAFKKWRPEFNDAEFILEDLPDDKAGGKYVCGWEVEKMSKSKHNVVNPDELIEKYGADTFRLYEMFLGPLENHKPWDTKGIEGVYRFIKKLWRLFYDENANYIITDEKVDAKELKILHQTINKIEQDITRFSFNTAVSQFMICVNELTDLKCHKKEILENLLVLLSSYAPHISEELWEKLGNKDSVTYATFPEFKEEYVKENTCEYPVSFNGKMRFKLELPIDMPKDEVEKIALGHEKAQKWIEGKQIRKVIVVPKKIINVVVS
;
A
#
# COMPACT_ATOMS: atom_id res chain seq x y z
N ARG A 1 -19.28 34.37 -1.62
CA ARG A 1 -18.23 33.70 -0.81
C ARG A 1 -16.90 34.33 -1.18
N ILE A 2 -15.98 34.51 -0.24
CA ILE A 2 -14.64 35.04 -0.49
C ILE A 2 -13.73 33.83 -0.69
N HIS A 3 -12.99 33.78 -1.79
CA HIS A 3 -11.98 32.75 -2.03
C HIS A 3 -10.65 33.17 -1.39
N ALA A 4 -10.05 32.25 -0.63
CA ALA A 4 -8.66 32.36 -0.19
C ALA A 4 -7.78 31.57 -1.16
N ASP A 5 -6.52 31.98 -1.28
CA ASP A 5 -5.51 31.16 -1.96
C ASP A 5 -5.32 29.84 -1.19
N VAL A 6 -5.40 28.72 -1.89
CA VAL A 6 -5.29 27.37 -1.31
C VAL A 6 -3.96 27.19 -0.55
N ASN A 7 -2.90 27.91 -0.94
CA ASN A 7 -1.60 27.81 -0.28
C ASN A 7 -1.56 28.48 1.10
N MET A 8 -2.59 29.28 1.45
CA MET A 8 -2.74 29.90 2.77
C MET A 8 -3.70 29.11 3.67
N VAL A 9 -4.16 27.94 3.23
CA VAL A 9 -5.09 27.10 4.00
C VAL A 9 -4.44 25.74 4.25
N ASP A 10 -4.30 25.35 5.51
CA ASP A 10 -3.85 24.01 5.91
C ASP A 10 -4.91 23.34 6.77
N ASN A 11 -5.34 22.13 6.42
CA ASN A 11 -6.40 21.40 7.14
C ASN A 11 -7.65 22.26 7.42
N ASP A 12 -8.12 22.96 6.39
CA ASP A 12 -9.25 23.89 6.44
C ASP A 12 -9.02 25.12 7.34
N ILE A 13 -7.83 25.28 7.92
CA ILE A 13 -7.47 26.44 8.74
C ILE A 13 -6.81 27.49 7.85
N LEU A 14 -7.35 28.71 7.86
CA LEU A 14 -6.77 29.85 7.16
C LEU A 14 -5.62 30.47 7.98
N ASP A 15 -4.49 30.72 7.34
CA ASP A 15 -3.49 31.67 7.83
C ASP A 15 -4.03 33.10 7.65
N THR A 16 -4.61 33.65 8.72
CA THR A 16 -5.27 34.97 8.70
C THR A 16 -4.29 36.11 8.45
N GLU A 17 -3.03 35.97 8.90
CA GLU A 17 -2.00 37.00 8.71
C GLU A 17 -1.53 37.03 7.26
N ALA A 18 -1.27 35.85 6.67
CA ALA A 18 -0.97 35.73 5.24
C ALA A 18 -2.14 36.25 4.39
N PHE A 19 -3.38 35.92 4.75
CA PHE A 19 -4.57 36.37 4.03
C PHE A 19 -4.74 37.89 4.07
N LYS A 20 -4.57 38.54 5.23
CA LYS A 20 -4.60 40.01 5.37
C LYS A 20 -3.52 40.68 4.53
N LYS A 21 -2.30 40.14 4.55
CA LYS A 21 -1.20 40.62 3.71
C LYS A 21 -1.51 40.48 2.21
N TRP A 22 -2.19 39.41 1.82
CA TRP A 22 -2.61 39.15 0.45
C TRP A 22 -3.78 40.04 0.00
N ARG A 23 -4.71 40.35 0.91
CA ARG A 23 -5.92 41.15 0.66
C ARG A 23 -5.99 42.31 1.66
N PRO A 24 -5.24 43.39 1.42
CA PRO A 24 -5.13 44.51 2.36
C PRO A 24 -6.48 45.16 2.71
N GLU A 25 -7.50 45.00 1.87
CA GLU A 25 -8.86 45.47 2.16
C GLU A 25 -9.50 44.79 3.39
N PHE A 26 -8.95 43.68 3.88
CA PHE A 26 -9.40 42.97 5.07
C PHE A 26 -8.48 43.14 6.30
N ASN A 27 -7.52 44.08 6.26
CA ASN A 27 -6.62 44.31 7.39
C ASN A 27 -7.36 44.64 8.69
N ASP A 28 -8.41 45.46 8.58
CA ASP A 28 -9.26 45.89 9.70
C ASP A 28 -10.46 44.95 9.95
N ALA A 29 -10.55 43.82 9.23
CA ALA A 29 -11.63 42.87 9.42
C ALA A 29 -11.46 42.04 10.70
N GLU A 30 -12.56 41.80 11.39
CA GLU A 30 -12.66 40.87 12.52
C GLU A 30 -12.96 39.45 11.99
N PHE A 31 -12.11 38.50 12.33
CA PHE A 31 -12.26 37.10 11.97
C PHE A 31 -12.98 36.38 13.11
N ILE A 32 -14.11 35.73 12.79
CA ILE A 32 -14.85 34.92 13.77
C ILE A 32 -14.15 33.56 13.83
N LEU A 33 -13.54 33.25 14.97
CA LEU A 33 -12.73 32.05 15.17
C LEU A 33 -13.56 30.94 15.84
N GLU A 34 -13.21 29.69 15.54
CA GLU A 34 -13.77 28.50 16.16
C GLU A 34 -12.83 27.94 17.23
N ASP A 35 -13.39 27.51 18.36
CA ASP A 35 -12.65 26.82 19.43
C ASP A 35 -12.46 25.34 19.05
N LEU A 36 -11.23 24.98 18.67
CA LEU A 36 -10.88 23.60 18.32
C LEU A 36 -10.26 22.86 19.52
N PRO A 37 -10.51 21.55 19.71
CA PRO A 37 -10.07 20.78 20.89
C PRO A 37 -8.56 20.80 21.17
N ASP A 38 -7.75 20.99 20.12
CA ASP A 38 -6.28 20.97 20.18
C ASP A 38 -5.65 22.37 20.11
N ASP A 39 -6.46 23.44 20.16
CA ASP A 39 -5.97 24.80 20.02
C ASP A 39 -5.60 25.43 21.38
N LYS A 40 -4.31 25.71 21.57
CA LYS A 40 -3.78 26.40 22.76
C LYS A 40 -3.70 27.91 22.58
N ALA A 41 -4.04 28.44 21.41
CA ALA A 41 -3.70 29.80 20.98
C ALA A 41 -4.89 30.76 20.77
N GLY A 42 -6.14 30.35 21.03
CA GLY A 42 -7.27 31.28 21.10
C GLY A 42 -8.22 31.30 19.89
N GLY A 43 -8.41 30.16 19.25
CA GLY A 43 -9.38 29.95 18.18
C GLY A 43 -8.73 29.97 16.79
N LYS A 44 -9.32 29.28 15.82
CA LYS A 44 -8.86 29.24 14.42
C LYS A 44 -9.99 29.58 13.45
N TYR A 45 -9.66 30.25 12.35
CA TYR A 45 -10.64 30.50 11.29
C TYR A 45 -10.75 29.26 10.38
N VAL A 46 -11.91 28.60 10.40
CA VAL A 46 -12.16 27.39 9.61
C VAL A 46 -12.84 27.77 8.29
N CYS A 47 -12.18 27.42 7.19
CA CYS A 47 -12.70 27.57 5.85
C CYS A 47 -13.71 26.47 5.51
N GLY A 48 -14.75 26.83 4.76
CA GLY A 48 -15.48 25.85 3.97
C GLY A 48 -14.68 25.42 2.74
N TRP A 49 -14.87 24.19 2.28
CA TRP A 49 -14.25 23.67 1.06
C TRP A 49 -15.30 23.31 0.00
N GLU A 50 -14.88 23.29 -1.26
CA GLU A 50 -15.69 22.88 -2.41
C GLU A 50 -14.78 22.26 -3.47
N VAL A 51 -15.21 21.15 -4.09
CA VAL A 51 -14.45 20.51 -5.17
C VAL A 51 -14.81 21.19 -6.48
N GLU A 52 -13.83 21.89 -7.06
CA GLU A 52 -14.04 22.77 -8.20
C GLU A 52 -12.90 22.67 -9.21
N LYS A 53 -13.18 23.04 -10.47
CA LYS A 53 -12.13 23.11 -11.49
C LYS A 53 -11.07 24.13 -11.06
N MET A 54 -9.79 23.77 -11.18
CA MET A 54 -8.68 24.69 -10.92
C MET A 54 -8.72 25.89 -11.87
N SER A 55 -8.67 27.11 -11.33
CA SER A 55 -8.58 28.35 -12.10
C SER A 55 -7.90 29.45 -11.30
N LYS A 56 -7.21 30.35 -12.02
CA LYS A 56 -6.57 31.53 -11.41
C LYS A 56 -7.58 32.43 -10.69
N SER A 57 -8.82 32.52 -11.18
CA SER A 57 -9.88 33.32 -10.57
C SER A 57 -10.43 32.76 -9.26
N LYS A 58 -10.23 31.45 -9.01
CA LYS A 58 -10.66 30.76 -7.78
C LYS A 58 -9.53 30.60 -6.75
N HIS A 59 -8.31 31.00 -7.10
CA HIS A 59 -7.12 30.89 -6.25
C HIS A 59 -6.85 29.46 -5.74
N ASN A 60 -7.26 28.45 -6.51
CA ASN A 60 -7.13 27.02 -6.18
C ASN A 60 -6.15 26.29 -7.13
N VAL A 61 -5.27 27.03 -7.81
CA VAL A 61 -4.23 26.44 -8.66
C VAL A 61 -3.08 26.02 -7.78
N VAL A 62 -2.72 24.74 -7.84
CA VAL A 62 -1.52 24.20 -7.17
C VAL A 62 -0.40 24.12 -8.20
N ASN A 63 0.77 24.67 -7.88
CA ASN A 63 1.94 24.61 -8.75
C ASN A 63 2.67 23.26 -8.57
N PRO A 64 2.82 22.42 -9.61
CA PRO A 64 3.58 21.18 -9.52
C PRO A 64 5.03 21.39 -9.06
N ASP A 65 5.66 22.50 -9.43
CA ASP A 65 7.08 22.74 -9.12
C ASP A 65 7.34 22.76 -7.61
N GLU A 66 6.43 23.34 -6.82
CA GLU A 66 6.56 23.41 -5.35
C GLU A 66 6.47 22.01 -4.72
N LEU A 67 5.63 21.14 -5.30
CA LEU A 67 5.49 19.76 -4.84
C LEU A 67 6.68 18.90 -5.25
N ILE A 68 7.19 19.10 -6.46
CA ILE A 68 8.39 18.41 -6.95
C ILE A 68 9.61 18.80 -6.12
N GLU A 69 9.78 20.08 -5.80
CA GLU A 69 10.88 20.55 -4.94
C GLU A 69 10.79 19.92 -3.53
N LYS A 70 9.59 19.81 -2.97
CA LYS A 70 9.37 19.30 -1.61
C LYS A 70 9.44 17.76 -1.51
N TYR A 71 8.90 17.04 -2.49
CA TYR A 71 8.69 15.59 -2.42
C TYR A 71 9.44 14.79 -3.48
N GLY A 72 10.00 15.44 -4.50
CA GLY A 72 10.62 14.80 -5.66
C GLY A 72 9.62 14.45 -6.77
N ALA A 73 10.12 14.39 -8.00
CA ALA A 73 9.31 14.12 -9.19
C ALA A 73 8.63 12.75 -9.18
N ASP A 74 9.30 11.71 -8.67
CA ASP A 74 8.74 10.35 -8.59
C ASP A 74 7.55 10.28 -7.62
N THR A 75 7.65 10.96 -6.48
CA THR A 75 6.53 11.03 -5.54
C THR A 75 5.32 11.69 -6.18
N PHE A 76 5.55 12.80 -6.90
CA PHE A 76 4.48 13.52 -7.58
C PHE A 76 3.82 12.65 -8.66
N ARG A 77 4.61 12.02 -9.53
CA ARG A 77 4.11 11.10 -10.58
C ARG A 77 3.30 9.95 -10.00
N LEU A 78 3.85 9.25 -9.00
CA LEU A 78 3.16 8.16 -8.33
C LEU A 78 1.86 8.63 -7.69
N TYR A 79 1.86 9.83 -7.11
CA TYR A 79 0.67 10.40 -6.51
C TYR A 79 -0.43 10.67 -7.53
N GLU A 80 -0.11 11.30 -8.65
CA GLU A 80 -1.07 11.54 -9.73
C GLU A 80 -1.70 10.23 -10.25
N MET A 81 -0.88 9.19 -10.42
CA MET A 81 -1.36 7.86 -10.83
C MET A 81 -2.17 7.16 -9.75
N PHE A 82 -1.92 7.44 -8.47
CA PHE A 82 -2.58 6.80 -7.33
C PHE A 82 -3.94 7.40 -6.98
N LEU A 83 -4.17 8.67 -7.29
CA LEU A 83 -5.40 9.43 -6.95
C LEU A 83 -6.71 8.75 -7.39
N GLY A 84 -6.67 7.86 -8.38
CA GLY A 84 -7.81 7.04 -8.78
C GLY A 84 -7.72 6.51 -10.21
N PRO A 85 -8.77 5.85 -10.72
CA PRO A 85 -8.80 5.33 -12.08
C PRO A 85 -8.54 6.43 -13.11
N LEU A 86 -7.71 6.17 -14.12
CA LEU A 86 -7.24 7.18 -15.09
C LEU A 86 -8.39 8.03 -15.68
N GLU A 87 -9.49 7.38 -16.07
CA GLU A 87 -10.63 8.00 -16.76
C GLU A 87 -11.48 8.95 -15.91
N ASN A 88 -11.36 8.88 -14.59
CA ASN A 88 -12.20 9.66 -13.68
C ASN A 88 -11.61 11.05 -13.39
N HIS A 89 -12.46 12.04 -13.15
CA HIS A 89 -12.03 13.28 -12.49
C HIS A 89 -11.73 13.00 -11.02
N LYS A 90 -10.64 13.57 -10.51
CA LYS A 90 -10.14 13.33 -9.15
C LYS A 90 -10.03 14.68 -8.43
N PRO A 91 -10.59 14.83 -7.22
CA PRO A 91 -10.28 16.00 -6.41
C PRO A 91 -8.78 16.00 -6.11
N TRP A 92 -8.15 17.16 -6.26
CA TRP A 92 -6.77 17.33 -5.86
C TRP A 92 -6.74 17.55 -4.35
N ASP A 93 -6.03 16.69 -3.63
CA ASP A 93 -5.77 16.84 -2.20
C ASP A 93 -4.25 16.71 -2.01
N THR A 94 -3.59 17.64 -1.32
CA THR A 94 -2.14 17.50 -1.07
C THR A 94 -1.85 16.56 0.10
N LYS A 95 -2.83 16.20 0.93
CA LYS A 95 -2.63 15.32 2.10
C LYS A 95 -2.23 13.90 1.67
N GLY A 96 -2.75 13.41 0.55
CA GLY A 96 -2.47 12.08 0.04
C GLY A 96 -1.01 11.88 -0.43
N ILE A 97 -0.32 12.95 -0.83
CA ILE A 97 1.05 12.86 -1.36
C ILE A 97 2.04 12.36 -0.32
N GLU A 98 1.80 12.64 0.95
CA GLU A 98 2.69 12.23 2.03
C GLU A 98 2.74 10.70 2.18
N GLY A 99 1.61 10.00 1.93
CA GLY A 99 1.58 8.55 1.92
C GLY A 99 2.49 7.95 0.86
N VAL A 100 2.49 8.52 -0.34
CA VAL A 100 3.38 8.12 -1.45
C VAL A 100 4.83 8.44 -1.13
N TYR A 101 5.10 9.61 -0.53
CA TYR A 101 6.46 9.96 -0.11
C TYR A 101 7.02 8.99 0.94
N ARG A 102 6.19 8.57 1.91
CA ARG A 102 6.55 7.55 2.90
C ARG A 102 6.80 6.19 2.23
N PHE A 103 6.03 5.83 1.21
CA PHE A 103 6.27 4.63 0.42
C PHE A 103 7.65 4.66 -0.25
N ILE A 104 8.02 5.76 -0.92
CA ILE A 104 9.36 5.90 -1.52
C ILE A 104 10.46 5.75 -0.46
N LYS A 105 10.29 6.34 0.74
CA LYS A 105 11.24 6.17 1.85
C LYS A 105 11.33 4.72 2.33
N LYS A 106 10.22 3.97 2.34
CA LYS A 106 10.23 2.54 2.69
C LYS A 106 10.94 1.71 1.63
N LEU A 107 10.71 1.99 0.35
CA LEU A 107 11.44 1.36 -0.75
C LEU A 107 12.94 1.57 -0.58
N TRP A 108 13.37 2.81 -0.31
CA TRP A 108 14.79 3.13 -0.06
C TRP A 108 15.40 2.29 1.08
N ARG A 109 14.62 2.06 2.15
CA ARG A 109 15.03 1.25 3.31
C ARG A 109 15.17 -0.26 3.03
N LEU A 110 14.73 -0.75 1.87
CA LEU A 110 15.06 -2.10 1.43
C LEU A 110 16.52 -2.21 0.96
N PHE A 111 17.15 -1.09 0.58
CA PHE A 111 18.52 -1.03 0.04
C PHE A 111 19.52 -0.46 1.04
N TYR A 112 19.06 0.39 1.96
CA TYR A 112 19.89 1.07 2.96
C TYR A 112 19.35 0.93 4.38
N ASP A 113 20.24 0.78 5.35
CA ASP A 113 19.87 0.79 6.78
C ASP A 113 19.65 2.22 7.33
N GLU A 114 19.33 2.32 8.61
CA GLU A 114 19.11 3.61 9.30
C GLU A 114 20.37 4.49 9.38
N ASN A 115 21.56 3.90 9.25
CA ASN A 115 22.85 4.59 9.23
C ASN A 115 23.31 4.91 7.80
N ALA A 116 22.44 4.73 6.80
CA ALA A 116 22.72 4.91 5.38
C ALA A 116 23.80 3.97 4.82
N ASN A 117 24.02 2.81 5.44
CA ASN A 117 24.84 1.76 4.86
C ASN A 117 24.05 1.01 3.79
N TYR A 118 24.69 0.69 2.68
CA TYR A 118 24.12 -0.18 1.65
C TYR A 118 24.13 -1.64 2.13
N ILE A 119 22.96 -2.29 2.14
CA ILE A 119 22.74 -3.59 2.82
C ILE A 119 22.26 -4.72 1.90
N ILE A 120 22.40 -4.54 0.58
CA ILE A 120 22.01 -5.56 -0.39
C ILE A 120 22.89 -6.81 -0.27
N THR A 121 22.27 -7.98 -0.46
CA THR A 121 22.89 -9.30 -0.34
C THR A 121 22.68 -10.13 -1.60
N ASP A 122 23.64 -11.02 -1.89
CA ASP A 122 23.54 -12.04 -2.94
C ASP A 122 23.07 -13.40 -2.37
N GLU A 123 22.36 -13.38 -1.24
CA GLU A 123 21.83 -14.59 -0.62
C GLU A 123 20.73 -15.23 -1.47
N LYS A 124 20.53 -16.54 -1.29
CA LYS A 124 19.49 -17.28 -1.99
C LYS A 124 18.10 -16.76 -1.61
N VAL A 125 17.29 -16.46 -2.62
CA VAL A 125 15.89 -16.05 -2.46
C VAL A 125 15.04 -17.12 -1.78
N ASP A 126 14.11 -16.67 -0.92
CA ASP A 126 13.14 -17.52 -0.24
C ASP A 126 11.85 -17.66 -1.06
N ALA A 127 11.12 -18.76 -0.85
CA ALA A 127 9.86 -19.01 -1.52
C ALA A 127 8.81 -17.92 -1.23
N LYS A 128 8.81 -17.32 -0.03
CA LYS A 128 7.87 -16.23 0.30
C LYS A 128 8.18 -14.95 -0.48
N GLU A 129 9.45 -14.61 -0.64
CA GLU A 129 9.87 -13.41 -1.40
C GLU A 129 9.55 -13.58 -2.88
N LEU A 130 9.84 -14.76 -3.45
CA LEU A 130 9.46 -15.09 -4.83
C LEU A 130 7.95 -15.01 -5.03
N LYS A 131 7.16 -15.52 -4.09
CA LYS A 131 5.69 -15.43 -4.15
C LYS A 131 5.20 -13.98 -4.19
N ILE A 132 5.71 -13.11 -3.30
CA ILE A 132 5.36 -11.68 -3.26
C ILE A 132 5.74 -11.00 -4.59
N LEU A 133 6.96 -11.26 -5.08
CA LEU A 133 7.44 -10.71 -6.34
C LEU A 133 6.56 -11.15 -7.51
N HIS A 134 6.27 -12.44 -7.65
CA HIS A 134 5.50 -12.95 -8.78
C HIS A 134 4.02 -12.61 -8.73
N GLN A 135 3.42 -12.47 -7.53
CA GLN A 135 2.10 -11.85 -7.38
C GLN A 135 2.10 -10.40 -7.89
N THR A 136 3.17 -9.66 -7.57
CA THR A 136 3.35 -8.28 -8.03
C THR A 136 3.55 -8.21 -9.54
N ILE A 137 4.44 -9.01 -10.13
CA ILE A 137 4.66 -9.07 -11.59
C ILE A 137 3.33 -9.28 -12.32
N ASN A 138 2.59 -10.33 -11.96
CA ASN A 138 1.31 -10.66 -12.60
C ASN A 138 0.29 -9.51 -12.49
N LYS A 139 0.21 -8.88 -11.31
CA LYS A 139 -0.73 -7.77 -11.09
C LYS A 139 -0.35 -6.53 -11.90
N ILE A 140 0.93 -6.17 -11.92
CA ILE A 140 1.44 -4.99 -12.65
C ILE A 140 1.26 -5.18 -14.16
N GLU A 141 1.56 -6.36 -14.69
CA GLU A 141 1.36 -6.69 -16.10
C GLU A 141 -0.11 -6.52 -16.53
N GLN A 142 -1.04 -7.04 -15.72
CA GLN A 142 -2.47 -6.88 -15.97
C GLN A 142 -2.95 -5.43 -15.84
N ASP A 143 -2.46 -4.70 -14.83
CA ASP A 143 -2.88 -3.32 -14.56
C ASP A 143 -2.39 -2.36 -15.62
N ILE A 144 -1.15 -2.50 -16.09
CA ILE A 144 -0.61 -1.69 -17.19
C ILE A 144 -1.46 -1.91 -18.44
N THR A 145 -1.78 -3.16 -18.77
CA THR A 145 -2.62 -3.51 -19.93
C THR A 145 -4.02 -2.89 -19.85
N ARG A 146 -4.57 -2.74 -18.64
CA ARG A 146 -5.90 -2.18 -18.37
C ARG A 146 -5.88 -0.70 -17.97
N PHE A 147 -4.75 -0.02 -18.07
CA PHE A 147 -4.58 1.37 -17.61
C PHE A 147 -5.04 1.62 -16.16
N SER A 148 -4.92 0.60 -15.31
CA SER A 148 -5.33 0.62 -13.89
C SER A 148 -4.17 1.06 -12.99
N PHE A 149 -3.59 2.23 -13.26
CA PHE A 149 -2.36 2.70 -12.62
C PHE A 149 -2.48 2.89 -11.10
N ASN A 150 -3.65 3.30 -10.61
CA ASN A 150 -3.87 3.48 -9.17
C ASN A 150 -3.79 2.15 -8.41
N THR A 151 -4.25 1.05 -9.00
CA THR A 151 -4.14 -0.28 -8.38
C THR A 151 -2.73 -0.84 -8.50
N ALA A 152 -1.99 -0.46 -9.55
CA ALA A 152 -0.58 -0.80 -9.69
C ALA A 152 0.26 -0.13 -8.58
N VAL A 153 0.07 1.16 -8.33
CA VAL A 153 0.73 1.86 -7.20
C VAL A 153 0.38 1.23 -5.86
N SER A 154 -0.89 0.86 -5.66
CA SER A 154 -1.31 0.12 -4.45
C SER A 154 -0.56 -1.21 -4.30
N GLN A 155 -0.38 -1.96 -5.39
CA GLN A 155 0.34 -3.22 -5.38
C GLN A 155 1.82 -3.03 -5.05
N PHE A 156 2.48 -1.98 -5.56
CA PHE A 156 3.86 -1.67 -5.18
C PHE A 156 3.99 -1.38 -3.69
N MET A 157 3.04 -0.63 -3.11
CA MET A 157 3.02 -0.36 -1.67
C MET A 157 2.88 -1.65 -0.85
N ILE A 158 2.01 -2.58 -1.27
CA ILE A 158 1.84 -3.89 -0.63
C ILE A 158 3.15 -4.68 -0.71
N CYS A 159 3.71 -4.82 -1.92
CA CYS A 159 4.96 -5.54 -2.16
C CYS A 159 6.10 -5.02 -1.28
N VAL A 160 6.32 -3.71 -1.24
CA VAL A 160 7.38 -3.10 -0.42
C VAL A 160 7.14 -3.35 1.07
N ASN A 161 5.91 -3.26 1.55
CA ASN A 161 5.60 -3.55 2.96
C ASN A 161 5.88 -5.03 3.30
N GLU A 162 5.43 -5.98 2.47
CA GLU A 162 5.64 -7.41 2.71
C GLU A 162 7.14 -7.79 2.65
N LEU A 163 7.89 -7.23 1.70
CA LEU A 163 9.34 -7.41 1.62
C LEU A 163 10.07 -6.77 2.82
N THR A 164 9.57 -5.63 3.32
CA THR A 164 10.09 -4.99 4.54
C THR A 164 9.87 -5.88 5.76
N ASP A 165 8.67 -6.46 5.90
CA ASP A 165 8.33 -7.36 7.00
C ASP A 165 9.17 -8.64 6.98
N LEU A 166 9.52 -9.13 5.79
CA LEU A 166 10.46 -10.24 5.60
C LEU A 166 11.93 -9.86 5.77
N LYS A 167 12.25 -8.57 5.91
CA LYS A 167 13.62 -8.04 5.90
C LYS A 167 14.40 -8.48 4.66
N CYS A 168 13.73 -8.46 3.50
CA CYS A 168 14.32 -8.87 2.24
C CYS A 168 15.27 -7.81 1.70
N HIS A 169 16.55 -8.15 1.66
CA HIS A 169 17.63 -7.33 1.08
C HIS A 169 18.31 -8.03 -0.10
N LYS A 170 17.66 -9.02 -0.71
CA LYS A 170 18.28 -9.87 -1.74
C LYS A 170 18.22 -9.19 -3.09
N LYS A 171 19.37 -9.12 -3.76
CA LYS A 171 19.54 -8.46 -5.06
C LYS A 171 18.53 -8.94 -6.08
N GLU A 172 18.39 -10.25 -6.28
CA GLU A 172 17.49 -10.84 -7.29
C GLU A 172 16.03 -10.38 -7.17
N ILE A 173 15.52 -10.22 -5.94
CA ILE A 173 14.13 -9.77 -5.70
C ILE A 173 14.01 -8.27 -5.97
N LEU A 174 14.91 -7.49 -5.38
CA LEU A 174 14.85 -6.05 -5.42
C LEU A 174 15.17 -5.49 -6.81
N GLU A 175 16.06 -6.14 -7.55
CA GLU A 175 16.38 -5.83 -8.95
C GLU A 175 15.13 -5.90 -9.84
N ASN A 176 14.38 -7.00 -9.78
CA ASN A 176 13.14 -7.15 -10.53
C ASN A 176 12.07 -6.14 -10.09
N LEU A 177 11.98 -5.82 -8.79
CA LEU A 177 11.09 -4.77 -8.29
C LEU A 177 11.40 -3.40 -8.91
N LEU A 178 12.67 -3.04 -9.06
CA LEU A 178 13.07 -1.77 -9.69
C LEU A 178 12.66 -1.70 -11.16
N VAL A 179 12.77 -2.81 -11.91
CA VAL A 179 12.31 -2.88 -13.31
C VAL A 179 10.82 -2.61 -13.40
N LEU A 180 10.01 -3.25 -12.55
CA LEU A 180 8.55 -3.05 -12.54
C LEU A 180 8.19 -1.60 -12.18
N LEU A 181 8.88 -1.02 -11.20
CA LEU A 181 8.62 0.32 -10.71
C LEU A 181 9.11 1.44 -11.65
N SER A 182 10.09 1.15 -12.51
CA SER A 182 10.78 2.15 -13.35
C SER A 182 9.84 3.01 -14.21
N SER A 183 8.75 2.45 -14.71
CA SER A 183 7.76 3.19 -15.50
C SER A 183 6.97 4.22 -14.67
N TYR A 184 6.89 4.01 -13.36
CA TYR A 184 6.16 4.87 -12.43
C TYR A 184 7.07 5.88 -11.71
N ALA A 185 8.19 5.41 -11.17
CA ALA A 185 9.17 6.18 -10.41
C ALA A 185 10.59 6.00 -10.99
N PRO A 186 10.86 6.54 -12.19
CA PRO A 186 12.09 6.26 -12.93
C PRO A 186 13.37 6.72 -12.24
N HIS A 187 13.35 7.84 -11.50
CA HIS A 187 14.59 8.42 -10.98
C HIS A 187 15.15 7.59 -9.82
N ILE A 188 14.32 7.21 -8.85
CA ILE A 188 14.72 6.33 -7.75
C ILE A 188 15.02 4.92 -8.26
N SER A 189 14.27 4.43 -9.26
CA SER A 189 14.56 3.15 -9.87
C SER A 189 15.95 3.12 -10.49
N GLU A 190 16.34 4.17 -11.24
CA GLU A 190 17.68 4.26 -11.82
C GLU A 190 18.78 4.36 -10.77
N GLU A 191 18.62 5.26 -9.79
CA GLU A 191 19.62 5.44 -8.74
C GLU A 191 19.88 4.11 -8.03
N LEU A 192 18.83 3.39 -7.63
CA LEU A 192 18.97 2.10 -6.96
C LEU A 192 19.48 1.00 -7.90
N TRP A 193 19.11 1.03 -9.17
CA TRP A 193 19.57 0.08 -10.19
C TRP A 193 21.08 0.18 -10.42
N GLU A 194 21.62 1.40 -10.53
CA GLU A 194 23.07 1.63 -10.59
C GLU A 194 23.76 1.12 -9.32
N LYS A 195 23.17 1.34 -8.13
CA LYS A 195 23.72 0.85 -6.85
C LYS A 195 23.77 -0.67 -6.76
N LEU A 196 22.84 -1.38 -7.41
CA LEU A 196 22.91 -2.84 -7.56
C LEU A 196 24.09 -3.31 -8.42
N GLY A 197 24.83 -2.40 -9.05
CA GLY A 197 26.00 -2.67 -9.88
C GLY A 197 25.67 -2.85 -11.37
N ASN A 198 24.44 -2.50 -11.79
CA ASN A 198 24.04 -2.55 -13.18
C ASN A 198 24.62 -1.35 -13.95
N LYS A 199 25.04 -1.58 -15.20
CA LYS A 199 25.77 -0.59 -16.01
C LYS A 199 24.89 0.15 -17.01
N ASP A 200 23.92 -0.55 -17.57
CA ASP A 200 22.95 0.04 -18.50
C ASP A 200 21.74 0.55 -17.72
N SER A 201 21.07 1.54 -18.27
CA SER A 201 19.83 2.12 -17.73
C SER A 201 18.77 1.05 -17.50
N VAL A 202 18.03 1.15 -16.37
CA VAL A 202 16.88 0.27 -16.07
C VAL A 202 15.82 0.29 -17.17
N THR A 203 15.77 1.37 -17.97
CA THR A 203 14.86 1.51 -19.12
C THR A 203 15.08 0.43 -20.17
N TYR A 204 16.29 -0.13 -20.28
CA TYR A 204 16.62 -1.20 -21.21
C TYR A 204 16.55 -2.59 -20.58
N ALA A 205 16.22 -2.68 -19.28
CA ALA A 205 16.05 -3.95 -18.61
C ALA A 205 14.86 -4.73 -19.21
N THR A 206 15.00 -6.06 -19.22
CA THR A 206 13.90 -6.93 -19.67
C THR A 206 12.82 -6.97 -18.59
N PHE A 207 11.56 -6.78 -18.99
CA PHE A 207 10.43 -6.88 -18.07
C PHE A 207 10.38 -8.29 -17.46
N PRO A 208 10.25 -8.46 -16.13
CA PRO A 208 10.26 -9.76 -15.48
C PRO A 208 9.07 -10.62 -15.91
N GLU A 209 9.30 -11.89 -16.24
CA GLU A 209 8.25 -12.82 -16.64
C GLU A 209 7.53 -13.43 -15.43
N PHE A 210 6.20 -13.46 -15.45
CA PHE A 210 5.41 -14.14 -14.43
C PHE A 210 5.58 -15.66 -14.49
N LYS A 211 5.82 -16.28 -13.33
CA LYS A 211 5.92 -17.74 -13.18
C LYS A 211 4.88 -18.23 -12.19
N GLU A 212 3.90 -18.97 -12.69
CA GLU A 212 2.74 -19.44 -11.93
C GLU A 212 3.14 -20.34 -10.74
N GLU A 213 4.23 -21.09 -10.88
CA GLU A 213 4.74 -22.02 -9.87
C GLU A 213 5.05 -21.36 -8.51
N TYR A 214 5.42 -20.07 -8.50
CA TYR A 214 5.74 -19.35 -7.27
C TYR A 214 4.51 -18.79 -6.56
N VAL A 215 3.35 -18.75 -7.22
CA VAL A 215 2.10 -18.22 -6.66
C VAL A 215 1.11 -19.34 -6.33
N LYS A 216 1.35 -20.57 -6.82
CA LYS A 216 0.54 -21.73 -6.46
C LYS A 216 0.62 -21.99 -4.95
N GLU A 217 -0.53 -21.82 -4.30
CA GLU A 217 -0.70 -22.25 -2.92
C GLU A 217 -0.67 -23.77 -2.87
N ASN A 218 0.32 -24.34 -2.20
CA ASN A 218 0.38 -25.78 -1.96
C ASN A 218 -0.37 -26.17 -0.68
N THR A 219 -0.68 -25.19 0.18
CA THR A 219 -1.42 -25.34 1.43
C THR A 219 -2.62 -24.39 1.49
N CYS A 220 -3.62 -24.73 2.28
CA CYS A 220 -4.74 -23.86 2.58
C CYS A 220 -5.10 -23.93 4.07
N GLU A 221 -5.53 -22.80 4.63
CA GLU A 221 -6.04 -22.75 6.00
C GLU A 221 -7.49 -23.25 6.04
N TYR A 222 -7.74 -24.35 6.74
CA TYR A 222 -9.06 -24.82 7.11
C TYR A 222 -9.45 -24.28 8.50
N PRO A 223 -10.46 -23.41 8.62
CA PRO A 223 -11.13 -23.15 9.88
C PRO A 223 -11.80 -24.45 10.37
N VAL A 224 -11.46 -24.88 11.58
CA VAL A 224 -12.06 -26.04 12.23
C VAL A 224 -13.12 -25.56 13.22
N SER A 225 -14.35 -26.00 12.99
CA SER A 225 -15.54 -25.65 13.76
C SER A 225 -16.13 -26.86 14.46
N PHE A 226 -16.73 -26.64 15.62
CA PHE A 226 -17.48 -27.66 16.36
C PHE A 226 -18.89 -27.15 16.60
N ASN A 227 -19.89 -27.91 16.12
CA ASN A 227 -21.30 -27.49 16.12
C ASN A 227 -21.48 -26.07 15.55
N GLY A 228 -20.77 -25.75 14.47
CA GLY A 228 -20.85 -24.47 13.77
C GLY A 228 -20.04 -23.32 14.36
N LYS A 229 -19.35 -23.50 15.50
CA LYS A 229 -18.48 -22.45 16.09
C LYS A 229 -17.01 -22.73 15.79
N MET A 230 -16.33 -21.79 15.13
CA MET A 230 -14.89 -21.88 14.81
C MET A 230 -14.04 -21.88 16.08
N ARG A 231 -13.06 -22.79 16.15
CA ARG A 231 -12.20 -23.00 17.34
C ARG A 231 -10.72 -22.81 17.07
N PHE A 232 -10.25 -23.23 15.90
CA PHE A 232 -8.86 -23.07 15.47
C PHE A 232 -8.78 -23.20 13.95
N LYS A 233 -7.60 -22.97 13.39
CA LYS A 233 -7.30 -23.20 11.98
C LYS A 233 -6.26 -24.31 11.84
N LEU A 234 -6.33 -25.06 10.75
CA LEU A 234 -5.34 -26.04 10.33
C LEU A 234 -4.80 -25.65 8.97
N GLU A 235 -3.49 -25.66 8.81
CA GLU A 235 -2.86 -25.51 7.50
C GLU A 235 -2.62 -26.90 6.91
N LEU A 236 -3.26 -27.19 5.77
CA LEU A 236 -3.29 -28.51 5.13
C LEU A 236 -2.98 -28.36 3.63
N PRO A 237 -2.32 -29.34 3.00
CA PRO A 237 -2.10 -29.34 1.55
C PRO A 237 -3.41 -29.23 0.75
N ILE A 238 -3.39 -28.45 -0.33
CA ILE A 238 -4.59 -28.18 -1.16
C ILE A 238 -5.18 -29.45 -1.78
N ASP A 239 -4.32 -30.39 -2.18
CA ASP A 239 -4.69 -31.62 -2.86
C ASP A 239 -4.87 -32.80 -1.88
N MET A 240 -4.90 -32.53 -0.58
CA MET A 240 -5.08 -33.56 0.44
C MET A 240 -6.48 -34.20 0.33
N PRO A 241 -6.57 -35.55 0.25
CA PRO A 241 -7.86 -36.24 0.23
C PRO A 241 -8.71 -35.91 1.44
N LYS A 242 -10.02 -35.79 1.23
CA LYS A 242 -11.01 -35.46 2.27
C LYS A 242 -10.87 -36.34 3.53
N ASP A 243 -10.62 -37.63 3.33
CA ASP A 243 -10.53 -38.60 4.42
C ASP A 243 -9.27 -38.39 5.28
N GLU A 244 -8.18 -37.89 4.69
CA GLU A 244 -6.97 -37.53 5.43
C GLU A 244 -7.15 -36.22 6.18
N VAL A 245 -7.79 -35.22 5.55
CA VAL A 245 -8.15 -33.95 6.20
C VAL A 245 -9.00 -34.21 7.46
N GLU A 246 -9.97 -35.11 7.36
CA GLU A 246 -10.80 -35.52 8.50
C GLU A 246 -9.98 -36.15 9.63
N LYS A 247 -9.08 -37.09 9.31
CA LYS A 247 -8.22 -37.74 10.30
C LYS A 247 -7.32 -36.73 11.01
N ILE A 248 -6.69 -35.82 10.28
CA ILE A 248 -5.82 -34.79 10.87
C ILE A 248 -6.63 -33.86 11.77
N ALA A 249 -7.82 -33.44 11.33
CA ALA A 249 -8.67 -32.55 12.13
C ALA A 249 -9.15 -33.18 13.43
N LEU A 250 -9.50 -34.47 13.42
CA LEU A 250 -9.90 -35.20 14.62
C LEU A 250 -8.72 -35.56 15.53
N GLY A 251 -7.54 -35.80 14.96
CA GLY A 251 -6.31 -36.14 15.68
C GLY A 251 -5.60 -34.94 16.31
N HIS A 252 -5.94 -33.71 15.91
CA HIS A 252 -5.25 -32.51 16.36
C HIS A 252 -5.42 -32.26 17.87
N GLU A 253 -4.37 -31.81 18.57
CA GLU A 253 -4.42 -31.59 20.04
C GLU A 253 -5.57 -30.66 20.44
N LYS A 254 -5.79 -29.59 19.65
CA LYS A 254 -6.81 -28.57 19.93
C LYS A 254 -8.23 -29.08 19.70
N ALA A 255 -8.38 -30.20 18.98
CA ALA A 255 -9.66 -30.87 18.76
C ALA A 255 -10.06 -31.71 19.98
N GLN A 256 -9.11 -32.30 20.70
CA GLN A 256 -9.37 -33.26 21.78
C GLN A 256 -10.30 -32.69 22.84
N LYS A 257 -10.05 -31.47 23.32
CA LYS A 257 -10.92 -30.79 24.31
C LYS A 257 -12.37 -30.58 23.86
N TRP A 258 -12.65 -30.64 22.57
CA TRP A 258 -14.01 -30.47 22.03
C TRP A 258 -14.70 -31.81 21.73
N ILE A 259 -13.93 -32.90 21.66
CA ILE A 259 -14.37 -34.26 21.36
C ILE A 259 -14.47 -35.10 22.65
N GLU A 260 -13.66 -34.79 23.66
CA GLU A 260 -13.60 -35.52 24.93
C GLU A 260 -14.99 -35.63 25.58
N GLY A 261 -15.38 -36.87 25.89
CA GLY A 261 -16.68 -37.19 26.49
C GLY A 261 -17.89 -37.03 25.55
N LYS A 262 -17.69 -36.76 24.25
CA LYS A 262 -18.76 -36.57 23.26
C LYS A 262 -18.70 -37.60 22.15
N GLN A 263 -19.86 -37.89 21.56
CA GLN A 263 -19.96 -38.73 20.38
C GLN A 263 -19.85 -37.88 19.12
N ILE A 264 -18.91 -38.21 18.23
CA ILE A 264 -18.83 -37.59 16.89
C ILE A 264 -19.98 -38.15 16.04
N ARG A 265 -20.90 -37.29 15.63
CA ARG A 265 -22.06 -37.66 14.79
C ARG A 265 -21.75 -37.57 13.30
N LYS A 266 -21.01 -36.54 12.91
CA LYS A 266 -20.70 -36.25 11.50
C LYS A 266 -19.52 -35.31 11.40
N VAL A 267 -18.64 -35.55 10.43
CA VAL A 267 -17.64 -34.58 10.00
C VAL A 267 -17.99 -34.06 8.61
N ILE A 268 -17.99 -32.74 8.46
CA ILE A 268 -18.30 -32.05 7.21
C ILE A 268 -17.05 -31.31 6.78
N VAL A 269 -16.37 -31.84 5.78
CA VAL A 269 -15.24 -31.17 5.13
C VAL A 269 -15.75 -30.57 3.82
N VAL A 270 -15.66 -29.24 3.72
CA VAL A 270 -15.82 -28.51 2.46
C VAL A 270 -14.41 -28.14 2.00
N PRO A 271 -13.89 -28.77 0.93
CA PRO A 271 -12.52 -28.55 0.48
C PRO A 271 -12.20 -27.06 0.29
N LYS A 272 -11.01 -26.66 0.75
CA LYS A 272 -10.48 -25.28 0.71
C LYS A 272 -11.35 -24.23 1.41
N LYS A 273 -12.28 -24.65 2.28
CA LYS A 273 -13.23 -23.74 2.95
C LYS A 273 -13.36 -23.96 4.44
N ILE A 274 -13.81 -25.14 4.90
CA ILE A 274 -14.12 -25.36 6.33
C ILE A 274 -14.17 -26.84 6.69
N ILE A 275 -13.81 -27.15 7.93
CA ILE A 275 -14.06 -28.43 8.58
C ILE A 275 -15.02 -28.19 9.72
N ASN A 276 -16.18 -28.85 9.73
CA ASN A 276 -17.14 -28.77 10.83
C ASN A 276 -17.40 -30.15 11.42
N VAL A 277 -17.08 -30.31 12.70
CA VAL A 277 -17.28 -31.53 13.47
C VAL A 277 -18.56 -31.39 14.29
N VAL A 278 -19.53 -32.26 14.03
CA VAL A 278 -20.78 -32.32 14.79
C VAL A 278 -20.61 -33.30 15.94
N VAL A 279 -20.69 -32.80 17.17
CA VAL A 279 -20.52 -33.58 18.41
C VAL A 279 -21.77 -33.49 19.26
N SER A 280 -22.17 -34.62 19.86
CA SER A 280 -23.29 -34.73 20.81
C SER A 280 -22.83 -35.25 22.16
#